data_AF-A0A7V9B611-F1
#
_entry.id   AF-A0A7V9B611-F1
#
_cell.length_a   1.000
_cell.length_b   1.000
_cell.length_c   1.000
_cell.angle_alpha   90.00
_cell.angle_beta   90.00
_cell.angle_gamma   90.00
#
_symmetry.space_group_name_H-M   'P 1'
#
loop_
_entity.id
_entity.type
_entity.pdbx_description
1 polymer ?
#
loop_
_entity_poly.entity_id
_entity_poly.type
_entity_poly.pdbx_seq_one_letter_code
_entity_poly.pdbx_strand_id
1 'polypeptide(L)'
;MIGTDTYVEFLDTEYLATYVEQGGAAVKFVVADDDQAPAFSARVAEHASARRYVVVRVDAADTRIHMMDQLFFALAPQVDWAGLANHAVRTAMAAAAHPVPEGSDDVSVGAVAAHYGVDPAELSRDVNRLLQQRVFRDFAMAQDFRIAMLRLCQAQLATGQVTEAEHKAVLDWLRGDLRQIGLLRSASIFRRIGRHNARSMLFSLTHWLSTNDRAGLMLEIDVRRLGFARRPRPEERQGNYYTKAALLDAYELLRQLVDNTDELAHCCIVVLAAPEFLSDPNRGLDAYQALKLRIFDEVRDRQRDNPYSSLVRLGVTT
;
A
#
# COMPACT_ATOMS: atom_id res chain seq x y z
N MET A 1 7.82 23.82 -15.90
CA MET A 1 6.92 22.70 -15.55
C MET A 1 7.36 21.48 -16.33
N ILE A 2 7.30 20.30 -15.72
CA ILE A 2 7.79 19.05 -16.33
C ILE A 2 6.64 18.43 -17.12
N GLY A 3 6.93 17.94 -18.34
CA GLY A 3 5.96 17.15 -19.10
C GLY A 3 5.58 15.86 -18.38
N THR A 4 4.31 15.46 -18.45
CA THR A 4 3.81 14.22 -17.84
C THR A 4 4.70 13.03 -18.19
N ASP A 5 5.07 12.90 -19.47
CA ASP A 5 5.82 11.73 -19.92
C ASP A 5 7.23 11.66 -19.36
N THR A 6 7.91 12.80 -19.42
CA THR A 6 9.24 12.99 -18.87
C THR A 6 9.28 12.71 -17.37
N TYR A 7 8.27 13.15 -16.62
CA TYR A 7 8.27 12.95 -15.17
C TYR A 7 7.97 11.50 -14.78
N VAL A 8 7.07 10.82 -15.49
CA VAL A 8 6.80 9.39 -15.25
C VAL A 8 8.05 8.55 -15.57
N GLU A 9 8.73 8.83 -16.68
CA GLU A 9 9.98 8.13 -17.03
C GLU A 9 11.08 8.36 -16.00
N PHE A 10 11.17 9.58 -15.46
CA PHE A 10 12.05 9.90 -14.35
C PHE A 10 11.70 9.12 -13.07
N LEU A 11 10.43 9.11 -12.66
CA LEU A 11 9.98 8.33 -11.49
C LEU A 11 10.28 6.84 -11.68
N ASP A 12 10.06 6.34 -12.88
CA ASP A 12 10.33 4.95 -13.21
C ASP A 12 11.81 4.60 -13.06
N THR A 13 12.70 5.41 -13.63
CA THR A 13 14.14 5.12 -13.71
C THR A 13 14.86 5.39 -12.38
N GLU A 14 14.56 6.53 -11.75
CA GLU A 14 15.31 7.01 -10.58
C GLU A 14 14.71 6.57 -9.25
N TYR A 15 13.42 6.23 -9.22
CA TYR A 15 12.74 5.78 -8.01
C TYR A 15 12.33 4.31 -8.10
N LEU A 16 11.47 3.95 -9.05
CA LEU A 16 10.89 2.60 -9.08
C LEU A 16 11.90 1.52 -9.47
N ALA A 17 12.84 1.79 -10.37
CA ALA A 17 13.84 0.83 -10.82
C ALA A 17 15.03 0.64 -9.86
N THR A 18 15.23 1.59 -8.95
CA THR A 18 16.48 1.70 -8.20
C THR A 18 16.17 1.94 -6.74
N TYR A 19 15.95 3.19 -6.33
CA TYR A 19 15.86 3.57 -4.93
C TYR A 19 14.78 2.81 -4.15
N VAL A 20 13.56 2.73 -4.68
CA VAL A 20 12.42 2.10 -4.00
C VAL A 20 12.52 0.57 -4.06
N GLU A 21 12.89 0.00 -5.20
CA GLU A 21 13.07 -1.46 -5.33
C GLU A 21 14.14 -1.99 -4.37
N GLN A 22 15.19 -1.19 -4.12
CA GLN A 22 16.29 -1.52 -3.20
C GLN A 22 15.96 -1.25 -1.71
N GLY A 23 14.71 -0.92 -1.38
CA GLY A 23 14.24 -0.79 0.00
C GLY A 23 13.96 0.64 0.44
N GLY A 24 14.23 1.65 -0.38
CA GLY A 24 13.88 3.04 -0.09
C GLY A 24 12.38 3.29 -0.10
N ALA A 25 11.98 4.44 0.43
CA ALA A 25 10.63 4.96 0.29
C ALA A 25 10.64 6.44 -0.10
N ALA A 26 9.70 6.83 -0.94
CA ALA A 26 9.59 8.19 -1.44
C ALA A 26 8.14 8.67 -1.39
N VAL A 27 7.94 9.94 -1.06
CA VAL A 27 6.66 10.63 -1.17
C VAL A 27 6.82 11.80 -2.13
N LYS A 28 6.03 11.80 -3.20
CA LYS A 28 6.07 12.81 -4.26
C LYS A 28 4.72 13.50 -4.39
N PHE A 29 4.72 14.82 -4.35
CA PHE A 29 3.55 15.66 -4.55
C PHE A 29 3.54 16.12 -5.99
N VAL A 30 2.51 15.74 -6.72
CA VAL A 30 2.35 16.05 -8.14
C VAL A 30 1.16 16.96 -8.28
N VAL A 31 1.41 18.18 -8.73
CA VAL A 31 0.37 19.16 -9.03
C VAL A 31 0.06 19.06 -10.52
N ALA A 32 -1.17 18.67 -10.83
CA ALA A 32 -1.67 18.46 -12.18
C ALA A 32 -3.09 19.03 -12.28
N ASP A 33 -3.43 19.60 -13.44
CA ASP A 33 -4.81 19.99 -13.73
C ASP A 33 -5.69 18.77 -14.07
N ASP A 34 -6.98 19.00 -14.29
CA ASP A 34 -7.95 17.94 -14.55
C ASP A 34 -7.74 17.22 -15.88
N ASP A 35 -7.03 17.84 -16.84
CA ASP A 35 -6.70 17.23 -18.13
C ASP A 35 -5.48 16.30 -17.99
N GLN A 36 -4.48 16.71 -17.20
CA GLN A 36 -3.23 15.98 -17.00
C GLN A 36 -3.33 14.85 -15.97
N ALA A 37 -4.08 15.06 -14.90
CA ALA A 37 -4.16 14.14 -13.77
C ALA A 37 -4.49 12.69 -14.20
N PRO A 38 -5.55 12.42 -15.00
CA PRO A 38 -5.88 11.05 -15.41
C PRO A 38 -4.79 10.39 -16.24
N ALA A 39 -4.16 11.14 -17.16
CA ALA A 39 -3.08 10.64 -18.01
C ALA A 39 -1.83 10.31 -17.18
N PHE A 40 -1.46 11.18 -16.25
CA PHE A 40 -0.36 10.94 -15.33
C PHE A 40 -0.60 9.68 -14.48
N SER A 41 -1.77 9.58 -13.83
CA SER A 41 -2.12 8.42 -13.00
C SER A 41 -2.06 7.13 -13.80
N ALA A 42 -2.61 7.10 -15.01
CA ALA A 42 -2.59 5.94 -15.90
C ALA A 42 -1.16 5.48 -16.20
N ARG A 43 -0.27 6.41 -16.58
CA ARG A 43 1.10 6.09 -16.96
C ARG A 43 1.96 5.66 -15.76
N VAL A 44 1.83 6.31 -14.59
CA VAL A 44 2.54 5.85 -13.38
C VAL A 44 2.13 4.42 -13.01
N ALA A 45 0.83 4.10 -13.09
CA ALA A 45 0.36 2.76 -12.79
C ALA A 45 0.86 1.71 -13.78
N GLU A 46 0.93 2.04 -15.07
CA GLU A 46 1.49 1.17 -16.10
C GLU A 46 2.95 0.82 -15.82
N HIS A 47 3.80 1.86 -15.63
CA HIS A 47 5.22 1.70 -15.34
C HIS A 47 5.46 0.92 -14.04
N ALA A 48 4.76 1.27 -12.96
CA ALA A 48 4.87 0.57 -11.68
C ALA A 48 4.44 -0.91 -11.78
N SER A 49 3.35 -1.19 -12.50
CA SER A 49 2.87 -2.57 -12.72
C SER A 49 3.85 -3.40 -13.54
N ALA A 50 4.44 -2.82 -14.58
CA ALA A 50 5.48 -3.47 -15.39
C ALA A 50 6.71 -3.87 -14.55
N ARG A 51 6.96 -3.15 -13.45
CA ARG A 51 8.01 -3.45 -12.46
C ARG A 51 7.56 -4.32 -11.29
N ARG A 52 6.36 -4.90 -11.36
CA ARG A 52 5.79 -5.77 -10.30
C ARG A 52 5.51 -5.05 -8.98
N TYR A 53 5.36 -3.72 -8.98
CA TYR A 53 4.76 -3.04 -7.84
C TYR A 53 3.27 -3.38 -7.76
N VAL A 54 2.76 -3.53 -6.55
CA VAL A 54 1.31 -3.46 -6.34
C VAL A 54 0.91 -2.01 -6.45
N VAL A 55 0.06 -1.69 -7.42
CA VAL A 55 -0.43 -0.32 -7.63
C VAL A 55 -1.78 -0.16 -6.95
N VAL A 56 -1.89 0.83 -6.09
CA VAL A 56 -3.11 1.17 -5.38
C VAL A 56 -3.41 2.63 -5.57
N ARG A 57 -4.68 2.96 -5.82
CA ARG A 57 -5.16 4.35 -5.89
C ARG A 57 -6.22 4.57 -4.82
N VAL A 58 -6.14 5.71 -4.14
CA VAL A 58 -7.10 6.13 -3.13
C VAL A 58 -7.52 7.56 -3.42
N ASP A 59 -8.82 7.77 -3.63
CA ASP A 59 -9.39 9.09 -3.87
C ASP A 59 -9.97 9.66 -2.57
N ALA A 60 -9.57 10.89 -2.22
CA ALA A 60 -10.14 11.64 -1.10
C ALA A 60 -11.64 11.95 -1.27
N ALA A 61 -12.17 11.91 -2.49
CA ALA A 61 -13.60 11.99 -2.78
C ALA A 61 -14.38 10.83 -2.13
N ASP A 62 -13.83 9.62 -2.09
CA ASP A 62 -14.55 8.46 -1.54
C ASP A 62 -13.99 8.01 -0.20
N THR A 63 -12.72 8.27 0.06
CA THR A 63 -12.03 7.88 1.29
C THR A 63 -11.78 9.08 2.19
N ARG A 64 -12.00 8.91 3.50
CA ARG A 64 -11.58 9.89 4.52
C ARG A 64 -10.08 9.78 4.77
N ILE A 65 -9.27 10.24 3.81
CA ILE A 65 -7.80 10.04 3.82
C ILE A 65 -7.08 10.67 5.02
N HIS A 66 -7.71 11.62 5.72
CA HIS A 66 -7.21 12.18 6.97
C HIS A 66 -7.21 11.18 8.15
N MET A 67 -7.83 10.01 7.98
CA MET A 67 -7.84 8.92 8.93
C MET A 67 -7.00 7.76 8.39
N MET A 68 -5.86 7.46 9.03
CA MET A 68 -4.91 6.44 8.56
C MET A 68 -5.53 5.05 8.42
N ASP A 69 -6.46 4.69 9.29
CA ASP A 69 -7.20 3.42 9.19
C ASP A 69 -8.10 3.38 7.96
N GLN A 70 -8.74 4.49 7.60
CA GLN A 70 -9.57 4.57 6.39
C GLN A 70 -8.71 4.50 5.13
N LEU A 71 -7.53 5.12 5.12
CA LEU A 71 -6.55 4.97 4.05
C LEU A 71 -6.12 3.49 3.90
N PHE A 72 -5.82 2.82 5.01
CA PHE A 72 -5.49 1.39 5.01
C PHE A 72 -6.66 0.51 4.52
N PHE A 73 -7.88 0.80 4.92
CA PHE A 73 -9.04 0.03 4.45
C PHE A 73 -9.42 0.32 2.99
N ALA A 74 -9.07 1.48 2.46
CA ALA A 74 -9.23 1.76 1.03
C ALA A 74 -8.19 1.00 0.17
N LEU A 75 -6.99 0.78 0.71
CA LEU A 75 -5.93 0.07 -0.02
C LEU A 75 -6.06 -1.46 0.09
N ALA A 76 -6.47 -1.99 1.25
CA ALA A 76 -6.45 -3.43 1.52
C ALA A 76 -7.28 -4.28 0.53
N PRO A 77 -8.47 -3.86 0.06
CA PRO A 77 -9.22 -4.62 -0.95
C PRO A 77 -8.52 -4.72 -2.32
N GLN A 78 -7.58 -3.82 -2.62
CA GLN A 78 -6.85 -3.76 -3.89
C GLN A 78 -5.61 -4.68 -3.90
N VAL A 79 -5.31 -5.35 -2.78
CA VAL A 79 -4.18 -6.27 -2.63
C VAL A 79 -4.63 -7.72 -2.85
N ASP A 80 -3.89 -8.46 -3.67
CA ASP A 80 -4.07 -9.90 -3.86
C ASP A 80 -3.47 -10.71 -2.70
N TRP A 81 -4.17 -10.71 -1.58
CA TRP A 81 -3.76 -11.44 -0.37
C TRP A 81 -3.61 -12.95 -0.60
N ALA A 82 -4.47 -13.53 -1.44
CA ALA A 82 -4.45 -14.96 -1.75
C ALA A 82 -3.21 -15.32 -2.57
N GLY A 83 -2.90 -14.56 -3.63
CA GLY A 83 -1.70 -14.75 -4.44
C GLY A 83 -0.42 -14.57 -3.63
N LEU A 84 -0.36 -13.58 -2.74
CA LEU A 84 0.80 -13.38 -1.85
C LEU A 84 0.99 -14.55 -0.88
N ALA A 85 -0.09 -15.03 -0.25
CA ALA A 85 -0.04 -16.19 0.63
C ALA A 85 0.36 -17.47 -0.13
N ASN A 86 -0.16 -17.65 -1.34
CA ASN A 86 0.20 -18.76 -2.23
C ASN A 86 1.70 -18.73 -2.57
N HIS A 87 2.24 -17.56 -2.92
CA HIS A 87 3.67 -17.39 -3.18
C HIS A 87 4.53 -17.76 -1.95
N ALA A 88 4.20 -17.25 -0.77
CA ALA A 88 4.89 -17.60 0.48
C ALA A 88 4.91 -19.12 0.72
N VAL A 89 3.77 -19.79 0.47
CA VAL A 89 3.63 -21.24 0.63
C VAL A 89 4.48 -21.99 -0.39
N ARG A 90 4.47 -21.60 -1.68
CA ARG A 90 5.35 -22.20 -2.70
C ARG A 90 6.82 -22.07 -2.32
N THR A 91 7.22 -20.90 -1.83
CA THR A 91 8.59 -20.64 -1.38
C THR A 91 8.95 -21.50 -0.15
N ALA A 92 8.00 -21.74 0.77
CA ALA A 92 8.18 -22.66 1.89
C ALA A 92 8.26 -24.13 1.44
N MET A 93 7.41 -24.56 0.51
CA MET A 93 7.42 -25.90 -0.10
C MET A 93 8.76 -26.18 -0.81
N ALA A 94 9.24 -25.25 -1.62
CA ALA A 94 10.54 -25.35 -2.28
C ALA A 94 11.69 -25.45 -1.26
N ALA A 95 11.65 -24.67 -0.18
CA ALA A 95 12.66 -24.74 0.88
C ALA A 95 12.57 -26.01 1.74
N ALA A 96 11.41 -26.67 1.77
CA ALA A 96 11.24 -28.01 2.32
C ALA A 96 11.73 -29.12 1.37
N ALA A 97 12.38 -28.77 0.25
CA ALA A 97 12.81 -29.68 -0.82
C ALA A 97 11.66 -30.37 -1.59
N HIS A 98 10.44 -29.83 -1.52
CA HIS A 98 9.26 -30.34 -2.21
C HIS A 98 8.55 -29.20 -2.97
N PRO A 99 9.20 -28.57 -3.96
CA PRO A 99 8.60 -27.45 -4.68
C PRO A 99 7.28 -27.87 -5.34
N VAL A 100 6.29 -26.98 -5.33
CA VAL A 100 5.02 -27.25 -6.02
C VAL A 100 5.30 -27.44 -7.53
N PRO A 101 4.80 -28.51 -8.17
CA PRO A 101 5.07 -28.78 -9.58
C PRO A 101 4.71 -27.60 -10.49
N GLU A 102 5.53 -27.35 -11.51
CA GLU A 102 5.27 -26.30 -12.50
C GLU A 102 3.90 -26.50 -13.17
N GLY A 103 3.14 -25.41 -13.30
CA GLY A 103 1.78 -25.43 -13.86
C GLY A 103 0.69 -25.96 -12.91
N SER A 104 1.03 -26.43 -11.70
CA SER A 104 0.04 -26.76 -10.67
C SER A 104 -0.37 -25.52 -9.87
N ASP A 105 -1.66 -25.23 -9.82
CA ASP A 105 -2.25 -24.21 -8.93
C ASP A 105 -2.51 -24.73 -7.52
N ASP A 106 -2.61 -26.05 -7.35
CA ASP A 106 -2.85 -26.69 -6.06
C ASP A 106 -1.54 -26.76 -5.26
N VAL A 107 -1.47 -25.93 -4.22
CA VAL A 107 -0.35 -25.85 -3.26
C VAL A 107 -0.65 -26.60 -1.96
N SER A 108 -1.75 -27.36 -1.91
CA SER A 108 -2.12 -28.12 -0.72
C SER A 108 -1.06 -29.16 -0.37
N VAL A 109 -0.92 -29.42 0.93
CA VAL A 109 0.01 -30.45 1.40
C VAL A 109 -0.34 -31.82 0.81
N GLY A 110 -1.63 -32.14 0.68
CA GLY A 110 -2.08 -33.42 0.13
C GLY A 110 -1.62 -33.63 -1.31
N ALA A 111 -1.81 -32.62 -2.18
CA ALA A 111 -1.40 -32.71 -3.59
C ALA A 111 0.12 -32.82 -3.74
N VAL A 112 0.88 -31.98 -3.02
CA VAL A 112 2.35 -31.99 -3.08
C VAL A 112 2.91 -33.31 -2.51
N ALA A 113 2.40 -33.77 -1.37
CA ALA A 113 2.85 -35.02 -0.77
C ALA A 113 2.59 -36.23 -1.68
N ALA A 114 1.43 -36.27 -2.33
CA ALA A 114 1.09 -37.32 -3.29
C ALA A 114 2.03 -37.32 -4.51
N HIS A 115 2.41 -36.13 -5.02
CA HIS A 115 3.34 -36.01 -6.14
C HIS A 115 4.73 -36.55 -5.80
N TYR A 116 5.26 -36.23 -4.62
CA TYR A 116 6.61 -36.64 -4.21
C TYR A 116 6.66 -38.00 -3.47
N GLY A 117 5.51 -38.61 -3.18
CA GLY A 117 5.43 -39.88 -2.46
C GLY A 117 5.89 -39.81 -1.00
N VAL A 118 5.65 -38.67 -0.34
CA VAL A 118 6.04 -38.43 1.07
C VAL A 118 4.83 -38.42 2.01
N ASP A 119 5.08 -38.57 3.31
CA ASP A 119 4.03 -38.49 4.32
C ASP A 119 3.46 -37.05 4.42
N PRO A 120 2.13 -36.84 4.28
CA PRO A 120 1.53 -35.52 4.36
C PRO A 120 1.70 -34.83 5.72
N ALA A 121 1.74 -35.58 6.83
CA ALA A 121 1.90 -34.99 8.15
C ALA A 121 3.34 -34.51 8.39
N GLU A 122 4.33 -35.23 7.86
CA GLU A 122 5.73 -34.80 7.85
C GLU A 122 5.92 -33.53 7.01
N LEU A 123 5.44 -33.51 5.76
CA LEU A 123 5.51 -32.34 4.89
C LEU A 123 4.81 -31.13 5.52
N SER A 124 3.61 -31.31 6.07
CA SER A 124 2.87 -30.25 6.77
C SER A 124 3.67 -29.66 7.92
N ARG A 125 4.37 -30.49 8.71
CA ARG A 125 5.18 -30.06 9.84
C ARG A 125 6.36 -29.20 9.37
N ASP A 126 7.07 -29.64 8.33
CA ASP A 126 8.23 -28.92 7.81
C ASP A 126 7.85 -27.58 7.17
N VAL A 127 6.80 -27.57 6.35
CA VAL A 127 6.31 -26.35 5.72
C VAL A 127 5.81 -25.37 6.78
N ASN A 128 5.07 -25.84 7.79
CA ASN A 128 4.67 -24.99 8.91
C ASN A 128 5.87 -24.40 9.66
N ARG A 129 6.91 -25.20 9.93
CA ARG A 129 8.14 -24.71 10.57
C ARG A 129 8.80 -23.60 9.75
N LEU A 130 8.85 -23.74 8.43
CA LEU A 130 9.41 -22.73 7.53
C LEU A 130 8.55 -21.47 7.47
N LEU A 131 7.22 -21.59 7.42
CA LEU A 131 6.29 -20.45 7.48
C LEU A 131 6.42 -19.71 8.83
N GLN A 132 6.55 -20.43 9.94
CA GLN A 132 6.80 -19.82 11.25
C GLN A 132 8.12 -19.04 11.29
N GLN A 133 9.18 -19.59 10.69
CA GLN A 133 10.50 -18.95 10.63
C GLN A 133 10.51 -17.72 9.71
N ARG A 134 9.83 -17.78 8.56
CA ARG A 134 9.86 -16.72 7.55
C ARG A 134 8.82 -15.64 7.75
N VAL A 135 7.61 -16.00 8.22
CA VAL A 135 6.49 -15.06 8.32
C VAL A 135 6.32 -14.60 9.76
N PHE A 136 6.19 -15.53 10.71
CA PHE A 136 5.90 -15.17 12.09
C PHE A 136 7.09 -14.54 12.82
N ARG A 137 8.33 -14.93 12.48
CA ARG A 137 9.56 -14.36 13.06
C ARG A 137 10.14 -13.20 12.26
N ASP A 138 9.46 -12.71 11.23
CA ASP A 138 9.88 -11.50 10.54
C ASP A 138 9.50 -10.27 11.36
N PHE A 139 10.42 -9.75 12.18
CA PHE A 139 10.12 -8.65 13.12
C PHE A 139 10.05 -7.26 12.46
N ALA A 140 10.25 -7.16 11.13
CA ALA A 140 9.96 -5.92 10.40
C ALA A 140 8.45 -5.66 10.29
N MET A 141 7.61 -6.69 10.46
CA MET A 141 6.16 -6.58 10.48
C MET A 141 5.58 -6.56 11.89
N ALA A 142 4.47 -5.84 12.06
CA ALA A 142 3.69 -5.82 13.29
C ALA A 142 3.14 -7.21 13.63
N GLN A 143 3.12 -7.56 14.92
CA GLN A 143 2.72 -8.90 15.39
C GLN A 143 1.38 -9.37 14.84
N ASP A 144 0.33 -8.55 14.95
CA ASP A 144 -1.02 -8.92 14.50
C ASP A 144 -1.05 -9.16 12.97
N PHE A 145 -0.24 -8.42 12.20
CA PHE A 145 -0.10 -8.59 10.76
C PHE A 145 0.57 -9.92 10.40
N ARG A 146 1.67 -10.28 11.09
CA ARG A 146 2.37 -11.56 10.88
C ARG A 146 1.52 -12.76 11.18
N ILE A 147 0.72 -12.67 12.24
CA ILE A 147 -0.26 -13.68 12.61
C ILE A 147 -1.27 -13.83 11.48
N ALA A 148 -1.84 -12.72 10.98
CA ALA A 148 -2.76 -12.73 9.85
C ALA A 148 -2.13 -13.39 8.61
N MET A 149 -0.93 -12.98 8.20
CA MET A 149 -0.24 -13.55 7.03
C MET A 149 0.05 -15.04 7.20
N LEU A 150 0.49 -15.46 8.39
CA LEU A 150 0.69 -16.87 8.70
C LEU A 150 -0.62 -17.66 8.57
N ARG A 151 -1.74 -17.14 9.08
CA ARG A 151 -3.06 -17.80 8.94
C ARG A 151 -3.50 -17.90 7.50
N LEU A 152 -3.29 -16.86 6.69
CA LEU A 152 -3.57 -16.91 5.26
C LEU A 152 -2.71 -17.98 4.55
N CYS A 153 -1.42 -18.08 4.88
CA CYS A 153 -0.55 -19.13 4.35
C CYS A 153 -1.00 -20.53 4.78
N GLN A 154 -1.33 -20.71 6.06
CA GLN A 154 -1.77 -22.01 6.59
C GLN A 154 -3.11 -22.48 5.99
N ALA A 155 -4.01 -21.55 5.63
CA ALA A 155 -5.24 -21.87 4.93
C ALA A 155 -4.96 -22.52 3.57
N GLN A 156 -3.94 -22.05 2.83
CA GLN A 156 -3.55 -22.61 1.52
C GLN A 156 -3.06 -24.07 1.61
N LEU A 157 -2.54 -24.49 2.77
CA LEU A 157 -2.03 -25.86 2.96
C LEU A 157 -3.15 -26.91 2.95
N ALA A 158 -4.42 -26.50 3.15
CA ALA A 158 -5.60 -27.35 3.22
C ALA A 158 -5.48 -28.52 4.23
N THR A 159 -4.77 -28.31 5.34
CA THR A 159 -4.55 -29.33 6.39
C THR A 159 -5.65 -29.37 7.45
N GLY A 160 -6.64 -28.46 7.36
CA GLY A 160 -7.67 -28.25 8.39
C GLY A 160 -7.23 -27.41 9.59
N GLN A 161 -5.98 -26.93 9.60
CA GLN A 161 -5.45 -26.07 10.67
C GLN A 161 -6.16 -24.71 10.78
N VAL A 162 -6.60 -24.17 9.65
CA VAL A 162 -7.35 -22.91 9.56
C VAL A 162 -8.69 -23.23 8.90
N THR A 163 -9.78 -22.87 9.57
CA THR A 163 -11.13 -23.06 9.03
C THR A 163 -11.44 -21.98 8.00
N GLU A 164 -12.38 -22.26 7.09
CA GLU A 164 -12.88 -21.27 6.11
C GLU A 164 -13.39 -19.99 6.81
N ALA A 165 -14.05 -20.16 7.96
CA ALA A 165 -14.57 -19.05 8.77
C ALA A 165 -13.43 -18.18 9.36
N GLU A 166 -12.35 -18.79 9.85
CA GLU A 166 -11.17 -18.07 10.33
C GLU A 166 -10.46 -17.36 9.18
N HIS A 167 -10.24 -18.04 8.06
CA HIS A 167 -9.65 -17.45 6.85
C HIS A 167 -10.43 -16.21 6.39
N LYS A 168 -11.75 -16.33 6.28
CA LYS A 168 -12.62 -15.20 5.96
C LYS A 168 -12.53 -14.08 6.99
N ALA A 169 -12.53 -14.41 8.29
CA ALA A 169 -12.44 -13.41 9.35
C ALA A 169 -11.12 -12.61 9.30
N VAL A 170 -10.00 -13.26 8.94
CA VAL A 170 -8.71 -12.58 8.75
C VAL A 170 -8.76 -11.61 7.57
N LEU A 171 -9.34 -12.02 6.44
CA LEU A 171 -9.52 -11.13 5.28
C LEU A 171 -10.44 -9.95 5.58
N ASP A 172 -11.58 -10.21 6.24
CA ASP A 172 -12.52 -9.16 6.67
C ASP A 172 -11.84 -8.18 7.65
N TRP A 173 -10.92 -8.66 8.49
CA TRP A 173 -10.16 -7.81 9.41
C TRP A 173 -9.18 -6.90 8.70
N LEU A 174 -8.40 -7.43 7.75
CA LEU A 174 -7.50 -6.63 6.91
C LEU A 174 -8.26 -5.54 6.14
N ARG A 175 -9.46 -5.87 5.66
CA ARG A 175 -10.31 -4.96 4.87
C ARG A 175 -11.15 -3.99 5.71
N GLY A 176 -11.21 -4.18 7.02
CA GLY A 176 -12.04 -3.34 7.92
C GLY A 176 -13.52 -3.74 7.97
N ASP A 177 -13.91 -4.82 7.30
CA ASP A 177 -15.28 -5.33 7.20
C ASP A 177 -15.69 -6.24 8.37
N LEU A 178 -14.74 -6.61 9.24
CA LEU A 178 -14.99 -7.53 10.34
C LEU A 178 -16.04 -6.98 11.31
N ARG A 179 -17.19 -7.66 11.40
CA ARG A 179 -18.30 -7.25 12.28
C ARG A 179 -18.01 -7.49 13.76
N GLN A 180 -17.38 -8.61 14.11
CA GLN A 180 -17.12 -9.00 15.50
C GLN A 180 -15.68 -9.49 15.67
N ILE A 181 -14.92 -8.84 16.55
CA ILE A 181 -13.51 -9.21 16.81
C ILE A 181 -13.36 -10.61 17.42
N GLY A 182 -14.39 -11.11 18.10
CA GLY A 182 -14.39 -12.45 18.70
C GLY A 182 -14.20 -13.59 17.69
N LEU A 183 -14.48 -13.36 16.40
CA LEU A 183 -14.26 -14.31 15.31
C LEU A 183 -12.77 -14.60 15.07
N LEU A 184 -11.86 -13.73 15.55
CA LEU A 184 -10.41 -13.90 15.43
C LEU A 184 -9.74 -14.50 16.66
N ARG A 185 -10.51 -14.99 17.65
CA ARG A 185 -9.95 -15.53 18.89
C ARG A 185 -9.01 -16.71 18.61
N SER A 186 -9.36 -17.60 17.67
CA SER A 186 -8.52 -18.74 17.27
C SER A 186 -7.27 -18.32 16.51
N ALA A 187 -7.35 -17.21 15.77
CA ALA A 187 -6.20 -16.58 15.14
C ALA A 187 -5.29 -15.87 16.16
N SER A 188 -5.70 -15.66 17.41
CA SER A 188 -4.97 -14.86 18.42
C SER A 188 -4.79 -13.38 18.05
N ILE A 189 -5.73 -12.83 17.26
CA ILE A 189 -5.79 -11.40 16.95
C ILE A 189 -6.92 -10.77 17.79
N PHE A 190 -6.56 -9.86 18.69
CA PHE A 190 -7.50 -9.29 19.67
C PHE A 190 -7.81 -7.80 19.44
N ARG A 191 -7.11 -7.15 18.50
CA ARG A 191 -7.26 -5.71 18.23
C ARG A 191 -7.79 -5.50 16.82
N ARG A 192 -8.72 -4.56 16.66
CA ARG A 192 -9.10 -4.03 15.35
C ARG A 192 -7.97 -3.17 14.79
N ILE A 193 -7.91 -3.07 13.47
CA ILE A 193 -7.13 -2.03 12.82
C ILE A 193 -7.87 -0.70 13.03
N GLY A 194 -7.13 0.32 13.43
CA GLY A 194 -7.64 1.65 13.73
C GLY A 194 -6.51 2.67 13.78
N ARG A 195 -6.84 3.91 14.15
CA ARG A 195 -5.90 5.06 14.14
C ARG A 195 -4.54 4.82 14.82
N HIS A 196 -4.44 3.90 15.78
CA HIS A 196 -3.23 3.66 16.56
C HIS A 196 -2.27 2.63 15.94
N ASN A 197 -2.76 1.74 15.07
CA ASN A 197 -1.94 0.65 14.49
C ASN A 197 -2.00 0.59 12.96
N ALA A 198 -2.90 1.31 12.30
CA ALA A 198 -3.03 1.30 10.84
C ALA A 198 -1.73 1.68 10.10
N ARG A 199 -0.93 2.61 10.65
CA ARG A 199 0.39 2.94 10.10
C ARG A 199 1.32 1.74 10.10
N SER A 200 1.41 1.03 11.22
CA SER A 200 2.22 -0.19 11.32
C SER A 200 1.70 -1.29 10.40
N MET A 201 0.38 -1.36 10.15
CA MET A 201 -0.18 -2.29 9.15
C MET A 201 0.25 -1.91 7.73
N LEU A 202 0.25 -0.62 7.37
CA LEU A 202 0.76 -0.14 6.08
C LEU A 202 2.24 -0.52 5.90
N PHE A 203 3.08 -0.27 6.92
CA PHE A 203 4.51 -0.57 6.83
C PHE A 203 4.76 -2.08 6.74
N SER A 204 3.98 -2.87 7.50
CA SER A 204 4.04 -4.33 7.42
C SER A 204 3.64 -4.83 6.03
N LEU A 205 2.65 -4.20 5.39
CA LEU A 205 2.23 -4.56 4.04
C LEU A 205 3.34 -4.29 3.03
N THR A 206 3.98 -3.12 3.03
CA THR A 206 4.99 -2.82 2.01
C THR A 206 6.19 -3.76 2.11
N HIS A 207 6.60 -4.11 3.33
CA HIS A 207 7.59 -5.15 3.58
C HIS A 207 7.12 -6.56 3.18
N TRP A 208 5.87 -6.91 3.45
CA TRP A 208 5.30 -8.18 3.03
C TRP A 208 5.27 -8.34 1.51
N LEU A 209 4.97 -7.26 0.78
CA LEU A 209 5.03 -7.25 -0.68
C LEU A 209 6.45 -7.54 -1.18
N SER A 210 7.47 -6.84 -0.67
CA SER A 210 8.85 -7.00 -1.13
C SER A 210 9.43 -8.38 -0.83
N THR A 211 8.98 -9.02 0.24
CA THR A 211 9.37 -10.39 0.62
C THR A 211 8.59 -11.48 -0.11
N ASN A 212 7.56 -11.14 -0.89
CA ASN A 212 6.70 -12.08 -1.61
C ASN A 212 6.54 -11.73 -3.10
N ASP A 213 7.68 -11.59 -3.79
CA ASP A 213 7.78 -11.47 -5.25
C ASP A 213 7.09 -10.25 -5.87
N ARG A 214 6.98 -9.17 -5.10
CA ARG A 214 6.62 -7.84 -5.59
C ARG A 214 7.79 -6.89 -5.35
N ALA A 215 7.91 -5.85 -6.16
CA ALA A 215 8.94 -4.82 -5.94
C ALA A 215 8.61 -3.89 -4.76
N GLY A 216 7.33 -3.83 -4.37
CA GLY A 216 6.84 -2.96 -3.31
C GLY A 216 5.42 -2.45 -3.57
N LEU A 217 5.09 -1.31 -2.97
CA LEU A 217 3.82 -0.59 -3.14
C LEU A 217 4.04 0.72 -3.93
N MET A 218 3.21 0.94 -4.96
CA MET A 218 2.98 2.27 -5.52
C MET A 218 1.59 2.73 -5.06
N LEU A 219 1.54 3.69 -4.14
CA LEU A 219 0.30 4.25 -3.62
C LEU A 219 0.06 5.66 -4.17
N GLU A 220 -0.95 5.81 -5.00
CA GLU A 220 -1.47 7.13 -5.37
C GLU A 220 -2.55 7.57 -4.38
N ILE A 221 -2.41 8.78 -3.84
CA ILE A 221 -3.43 9.43 -3.02
C ILE A 221 -3.88 10.68 -3.77
N ASP A 222 -5.08 10.62 -4.36
CA ASP A 222 -5.69 11.79 -4.99
C ASP A 222 -6.30 12.68 -3.90
N VAL A 223 -5.72 13.88 -3.74
CA VAL A 223 -6.11 14.88 -2.75
C VAL A 223 -6.75 16.11 -3.37
N ARG A 224 -7.05 16.10 -4.67
CA ARG A 224 -7.71 17.23 -5.36
C ARG A 224 -8.99 17.65 -4.65
N ARG A 225 -9.71 16.69 -4.07
CA ARG A 225 -10.92 16.94 -3.28
C ARG A 225 -10.72 17.87 -2.07
N LEU A 226 -9.52 17.96 -1.51
CA LEU A 226 -9.23 18.79 -0.32
C LEU A 226 -9.39 20.29 -0.59
N GLY A 227 -9.20 20.73 -1.85
CA GLY A 227 -9.36 22.13 -2.26
C GLY A 227 -10.81 22.65 -2.22
N PHE A 228 -11.81 21.76 -2.14
CA PHE A 228 -13.21 22.15 -2.23
C PHE A 228 -13.67 22.90 -0.97
N ALA A 229 -13.80 24.23 -1.08
CA ALA A 229 -14.11 25.12 0.03
C ALA A 229 -15.55 25.07 0.52
N ARG A 230 -16.50 24.91 -0.39
CA ARG A 230 -17.94 25.00 -0.09
C ARG A 230 -18.47 23.62 0.32
N ARG A 231 -19.13 23.56 1.48
CA ARG A 231 -19.96 22.41 1.83
C ARG A 231 -21.11 22.32 0.82
N PRO A 232 -21.21 21.25 0.01
CA PRO A 232 -22.30 21.12 -0.94
C PRO A 232 -23.64 21.02 -0.19
N ARG A 233 -24.70 21.56 -0.78
CA ARG A 233 -26.06 21.31 -0.28
C ARG A 233 -26.36 19.81 -0.34
N PRO A 234 -27.25 19.25 0.51
CA PRO A 234 -27.53 17.82 0.53
C PRO A 234 -27.73 17.17 -0.86
N GLU A 235 -28.44 17.86 -1.74
CA GLU A 235 -28.70 17.48 -3.13
C GLU A 235 -27.48 17.55 -4.09
N GLU A 236 -26.45 18.32 -3.72
CA GLU A 236 -25.20 18.53 -4.48
C GLU A 236 -24.04 17.70 -3.91
N ARG A 237 -24.25 16.93 -2.83
CA ARG A 237 -23.18 16.18 -2.16
C ARG A 237 -22.72 15.02 -3.02
N GLN A 238 -21.62 15.22 -3.70
CA GLN A 238 -20.82 14.18 -4.33
C GLN A 238 -19.51 14.05 -3.55
N GLY A 239 -19.19 12.85 -3.09
CA GLY A 239 -17.98 12.57 -2.30
C GLY A 239 -17.90 13.27 -0.94
N ASN A 240 -16.78 13.04 -0.25
CA ASN A 240 -16.49 13.55 1.07
C ASN A 240 -16.32 15.07 1.07
N TYR A 241 -16.88 15.74 2.07
CA TYR A 241 -16.60 17.14 2.34
C TYR A 241 -15.63 17.25 3.52
N TYR A 242 -14.49 17.88 3.29
CA TYR A 242 -13.48 18.11 4.33
C TYR A 242 -13.73 19.46 4.99
N THR A 243 -14.05 19.44 6.28
CA THR A 243 -14.01 20.67 7.09
C THR A 243 -12.58 21.19 7.17
N LYS A 244 -12.40 22.44 7.63
CA LYS A 244 -11.04 22.98 7.83
C LYS A 244 -10.21 22.09 8.77
N ALA A 245 -10.81 21.54 9.83
CA ALA A 245 -10.12 20.60 10.73
C ALA A 245 -9.70 19.32 10.01
N ALA A 246 -10.61 18.66 9.28
CA ALA A 246 -10.30 17.44 8.53
C ALA A 246 -9.26 17.67 7.42
N LEU A 247 -9.24 18.86 6.82
CA LEU A 247 -8.20 19.28 5.88
C LEU A 247 -6.83 19.35 6.55
N LEU A 248 -6.73 19.98 7.72
CA LEU A 248 -5.47 20.06 8.47
C LEU A 248 -5.02 18.68 8.95
N ASP A 249 -5.94 17.82 9.35
CA ASP A 249 -5.64 16.42 9.69
C ASP A 249 -5.13 15.63 8.47
N ALA A 250 -5.68 15.89 7.27
CA ALA A 250 -5.17 15.31 6.02
C ALA A 250 -3.73 15.76 5.77
N TYR A 251 -3.44 17.06 5.90
CA TYR A 251 -2.09 17.59 5.71
C TYR A 251 -1.10 17.11 6.78
N GLU A 252 -1.54 16.92 8.02
CA GLU A 252 -0.74 16.27 9.05
C GLU A 252 -0.44 14.82 8.69
N LEU A 253 -1.42 14.07 8.19
CA LEU A 253 -1.19 12.70 7.73
C LEU A 253 -0.18 12.65 6.58
N LEU A 254 -0.32 13.52 5.58
CA LEU A 254 0.64 13.61 4.46
C LEU A 254 2.04 13.99 4.95
N ARG A 255 2.15 14.93 5.89
CA ARG A 255 3.43 15.31 6.50
C ARG A 255 4.06 14.14 7.24
N GLN A 256 3.27 13.39 8.01
CA GLN A 256 3.75 12.18 8.68
C GLN A 256 4.20 11.11 7.70
N LEU A 257 3.57 10.97 6.53
CA LEU A 257 4.06 10.04 5.50
C LEU A 257 5.45 10.45 4.99
N VAL A 258 5.68 11.76 4.79
CA VAL A 258 7.00 12.27 4.41
C VAL A 258 8.02 12.04 5.52
N ASP A 259 7.68 12.37 6.77
CA ASP A 259 8.61 12.21 7.91
C ASP A 259 8.95 10.73 8.19
N ASN A 260 8.10 9.77 7.80
CA ASN A 260 8.32 8.34 8.04
C ASN A 260 8.94 7.59 6.84
N THR A 261 9.50 8.27 5.84
CA THR A 261 10.18 7.59 4.72
C THR A 261 11.37 6.75 5.17
N ASP A 262 11.94 7.02 6.34
CA ASP A 262 13.04 6.24 6.91
C ASP A 262 12.57 4.92 7.57
N GLU A 263 11.30 4.84 7.97
CA GLU A 263 10.69 3.62 8.55
C GLU A 263 9.92 2.81 7.50
N LEU A 264 9.40 3.46 6.48
CA LEU A 264 8.70 2.85 5.37
C LEU A 264 9.72 2.28 4.38
N ALA A 265 9.54 1.03 3.95
CA ALA A 265 10.40 0.39 2.97
C ALA A 265 9.60 -0.01 1.72
N HIS A 266 10.28 -0.03 0.56
CA HIS A 266 9.72 -0.48 -0.72
C HIS A 266 8.38 0.20 -1.07
N CYS A 267 8.30 1.51 -0.87
CA CYS A 267 7.05 2.25 -1.09
C CYS A 267 7.28 3.57 -1.83
N CYS A 268 6.59 3.75 -2.94
CA CYS A 268 6.46 5.05 -3.60
C CYS A 268 5.03 5.56 -3.37
N ILE A 269 4.90 6.70 -2.71
CA ILE A 269 3.63 7.38 -2.52
C ILE A 269 3.59 8.60 -3.44
N VAL A 270 2.58 8.68 -4.29
CA VAL A 270 2.32 9.83 -5.15
C VAL A 270 1.06 10.53 -4.66
N VAL A 271 1.21 11.76 -4.17
CA VAL A 271 0.11 12.62 -3.76
C VAL A 271 -0.28 13.49 -4.95
N LEU A 272 -1.42 13.20 -5.57
CA LEU A 272 -1.93 13.94 -6.72
C LEU A 272 -2.81 15.09 -6.24
N ALA A 273 -2.42 16.32 -6.56
CA ALA A 273 -3.09 17.53 -6.10
C ALA A 273 -3.46 18.46 -7.27
N ALA A 274 -4.50 19.27 -7.07
CA ALA A 274 -4.95 20.24 -8.06
C ALA A 274 -4.11 21.51 -7.98
N PRO A 275 -4.09 22.39 -9.00
CA PRO A 275 -3.33 23.64 -8.97
C PRO A 275 -3.64 24.53 -7.75
N GLU A 276 -4.87 24.50 -7.26
CA GLU A 276 -5.34 25.22 -6.07
C GLU A 276 -4.60 24.83 -4.80
N PHE A 277 -3.99 23.63 -4.76
CA PHE A 277 -3.10 23.22 -3.69
C PHE A 277 -1.95 24.20 -3.48
N LEU A 278 -1.52 24.92 -4.53
CA LEU A 278 -0.44 25.89 -4.44
C LEU A 278 -0.92 27.35 -4.36
N SER A 279 -2.12 27.65 -4.87
CA SER A 279 -2.61 29.02 -5.00
C SER A 279 -3.64 29.44 -3.95
N ASP A 280 -4.35 28.49 -3.32
CA ASP A 280 -5.35 28.82 -2.30
C ASP A 280 -4.69 29.04 -0.93
N PRO A 281 -4.71 30.26 -0.36
CA PRO A 281 -4.07 30.54 0.94
C PRO A 281 -4.81 29.91 2.12
N ASN A 282 -6.10 29.62 1.96
CA ASN A 282 -6.96 29.11 3.03
C ASN A 282 -7.05 27.59 3.01
N ARG A 283 -6.92 26.96 1.85
CA ARG A 283 -7.05 25.50 1.72
C ARG A 283 -5.89 24.80 1.07
N GLY A 284 -5.03 25.49 0.33
CA GLY A 284 -3.81 24.94 -0.22
C GLY A 284 -2.72 24.78 0.83
N LEU A 285 -1.50 24.56 0.36
CA LEU A 285 -0.32 24.23 1.16
C LEU A 285 0.01 25.29 2.23
N ASP A 286 -0.28 26.56 1.96
CA ASP A 286 -0.08 27.67 2.90
C ASP A 286 -0.94 27.55 4.17
N ALA A 287 -2.03 26.77 4.10
CA ALA A 287 -2.85 26.47 5.26
C ALA A 287 -2.12 25.66 6.35
N TYR A 288 -1.04 24.97 6.01
CA TYR A 288 -0.35 24.06 6.92
C TYR A 288 1.17 24.07 6.73
N GLN A 289 1.80 25.01 7.43
CA GLN A 289 3.24 25.30 7.33
C GLN A 289 4.12 24.07 7.56
N ALA A 290 3.71 23.16 8.46
CA ALA A 290 4.53 21.99 8.78
C ALA A 290 4.74 21.08 7.56
N LEU A 291 3.69 20.80 6.76
CA LEU A 291 3.82 20.08 5.50
C LEU A 291 4.61 20.89 4.47
N LYS A 292 4.30 22.18 4.33
CA LYS A 292 4.99 23.09 3.39
C LYS A 292 6.51 23.01 3.55
N LEU A 293 7.01 23.07 4.78
CA LEU A 293 8.45 23.02 5.06
C LEU A 293 9.14 21.70 4.68
N ARG A 294 8.39 20.60 4.48
CA ARG A 294 8.98 19.31 4.04
C ARG A 294 9.01 19.16 2.52
N ILE A 295 8.08 19.82 1.82
CA ILE A 295 7.82 19.53 0.40
C ILE A 295 8.16 20.70 -0.52
N PHE A 296 8.19 21.92 0.01
CA PHE A 296 8.33 23.12 -0.79
C PHE A 296 9.80 23.47 -1.02
N ASP A 297 10.32 23.01 -2.17
CA ASP A 297 11.56 23.36 -2.86
C ASP A 297 12.71 23.94 -2.01
N GLU A 298 13.61 23.09 -1.51
CA GLU A 298 14.89 23.54 -0.93
C GLU A 298 15.91 23.99 -2.00
N VAL A 299 15.76 23.53 -3.26
CA VAL A 299 16.64 23.89 -4.38
C VAL A 299 15.81 24.25 -5.61
N ARG A 300 15.84 25.53 -6.00
CA ARG A 300 15.23 26.05 -7.24
C ARG A 300 16.28 26.54 -8.22
N ASP A 301 16.22 26.04 -9.44
CA ASP A 301 16.85 26.67 -10.59
C ASP A 301 15.83 27.61 -11.29
N ARG A 302 16.32 28.72 -11.88
CA ARG A 302 15.46 29.72 -12.53
C ARG A 302 14.95 29.28 -13.91
N GLN A 303 15.61 28.32 -14.53
CA GLN A 303 15.38 27.88 -15.91
C GLN A 303 15.02 26.40 -16.03
N ARG A 304 15.23 25.60 -14.97
CA ARG A 304 14.93 24.15 -14.97
C ARG A 304 14.09 23.75 -13.77
N ASP A 305 13.07 22.95 -14.01
CA ASP A 305 12.38 22.26 -12.92
C ASP A 305 13.29 21.15 -12.36
N ASN A 306 13.22 20.95 -11.05
CA ASN A 306 13.96 19.89 -10.37
C ASN A 306 13.05 18.64 -10.23
N PRO A 307 13.23 17.58 -11.05
CA PRO A 307 12.43 16.36 -10.92
C PRO A 307 12.68 15.61 -9.60
N TYR A 308 13.82 15.83 -8.94
CA TYR A 308 14.10 15.27 -7.61
C TYR A 308 13.34 15.97 -6.48
N SER A 309 12.71 17.13 -6.74
CA SER A 309 11.91 17.82 -5.72
C SER A 309 10.80 16.90 -5.18
N SER A 310 10.45 17.11 -3.92
CA SER A 310 9.28 16.47 -3.31
C SER A 310 7.98 17.01 -3.90
N LEU A 311 7.98 18.23 -4.45
CA LEU A 311 6.83 18.85 -5.11
C LEU A 311 7.15 19.15 -6.58
N VAL A 312 6.37 18.57 -7.48
CA VAL A 312 6.52 18.70 -8.93
C VAL A 312 5.24 19.24 -9.54
N ARG A 313 5.38 20.15 -10.50
CA ARG A 313 4.27 20.72 -11.27
C ARG A 313 4.33 20.18 -12.68
N LEU A 314 3.26 19.49 -13.09
CA LEU A 314 3.12 19.05 -14.46
C LEU A 314 2.76 20.25 -15.34
N GLY A 315 3.24 20.23 -16.58
CA GLY A 315 2.94 21.24 -17.58
C GLY A 315 2.86 20.60 -18.96
N VAL A 316 2.26 21.31 -19.89
CA VAL A 316 2.28 20.89 -21.29
C VAL A 316 3.69 21.12 -21.80
N THR A 317 4.35 20.05 -22.25
CA THR A 317 5.58 20.16 -23.05
C THR A 317 5.17 20.94 -24.31
N THR A 318 5.67 22.16 -24.45
CA THR A 318 5.48 22.96 -25.67
C THR A 318 6.46 22.52 -26.74
#